data_AF-A0A1Q9P3C9-F1
#
_entry.id   AF-A0A1Q9P3C9-F1
#
_cell.length_a   1.000
_cell.length_b   1.000
_cell.length_c   1.000
_cell.angle_alpha   90.00
_cell.angle_beta   90.00
_cell.angle_gamma   90.00
#
_symmetry.space_group_name_H-M   'P 1'
#
loop_
_entity.id
_entity.type
_entity.pdbx_description
1 polymer ?
#
loop_
_entity_poly.entity_id
_entity_poly.type
_entity_poly.pdbx_seq_one_letter_code
_entity_poly.pdbx_strand_id
1 'polypeptide(L)' 'MMNKFQDLMNDKVLVQLVIDVATDKAHHKVVKGIIKHVTRNFIEVGRAATGDEKAQMGTDEVRVIIPMEKIAEVIYSK' A
#
# COMPACT_ATOMS: atom_id res chain seq x y z
N MET A 1 11.22 -17.30 -11.30
CA MET A 1 10.88 -16.95 -9.90
C MET A 1 10.14 -15.62 -9.97
N MET A 2 8.85 -15.58 -9.66
CA MET A 2 8.07 -14.34 -9.69
C MET A 2 8.44 -13.44 -8.50
N ASN A 3 8.50 -12.13 -8.73
CA ASN A 3 8.79 -11.12 -7.72
C ASN A 3 7.52 -10.90 -6.88
N LYS A 4 7.61 -10.95 -5.55
CA LYS A 4 6.48 -10.73 -4.64
C LYS A 4 5.74 -9.42 -4.90
N PHE A 5 6.43 -8.37 -5.36
CA PHE A 5 5.78 -7.12 -5.76
C PHE A 5 4.90 -7.27 -7.00
N GLN A 6 5.34 -8.07 -7.96
CA GLN A 6 4.59 -8.35 -9.18
C GLN A 6 3.30 -9.10 -8.84
N ASP A 7 3.36 -10.04 -7.90
CA ASP A 7 2.18 -10.79 -7.42
C ASP A 7 1.16 -9.83 -6.78
N LEU A 8 1.60 -8.98 -5.85
CA LEU A 8 0.73 -7.97 -5.21
C LEU A 8 0.06 -7.02 -6.21
N MET A 9 0.77 -6.62 -7.27
CA MET A 9 0.24 -5.74 -8.32
C MET A 9 -0.74 -6.47 -9.24
N ASN A 10 -0.40 -7.67 -9.69
CA ASN A 10 -1.22 -8.48 -10.60
C ASN A 10 -2.56 -8.84 -9.94
N ASP A 11 -2.51 -9.27 -8.68
CA ASP A 11 -3.68 -9.71 -7.92
C ASP A 11 -4.46 -8.53 -7.32
N LYS A 12 -3.99 -7.29 -7.55
CA LYS A 12 -4.60 -6.06 -7.04
C LYS A 12 -4.85 -6.12 -5.53
N VAL A 13 -3.90 -6.69 -4.80
CA VAL A 13 -4.01 -6.90 -3.35
C VAL A 13 -4.05 -5.53 -2.68
N LEU A 14 -5.03 -5.34 -1.80
CA LEU A 14 -5.05 -4.17 -0.93
C LEU A 14 -3.88 -4.30 0.05
N VAL A 15 -3.05 -3.27 0.13
CA VAL A 15 -1.90 -3.24 1.04
C VAL A 15 -1.99 -2.06 1.98
N GLN A 16 -1.35 -2.21 3.14
CA GLN A 16 -1.06 -1.14 4.07
C GLN A 16 0.46 -0.90 4.08
N LEU A 17 0.87 0.32 3.75
CA LEU A 17 2.25 0.78 3.79
C LEU A 17 2.46 1.60 5.06
N VAL A 18 3.51 1.26 5.80
CA VAL A 18 3.98 1.99 6.97
C VAL A 18 5.22 2.79 6.56
N ILE A 19 5.12 4.11 6.63
CA ILE A 19 6.12 5.06 6.14
C ILE A 19 6.74 5.77 7.35
N ASP A 20 8.06 5.83 7.39
CA ASP A 20 8.79 6.61 8.39
C ASP A 20 8.80 8.09 7.96
N VAL A 21 8.29 8.97 8.83
CA VAL A 21 8.33 10.41 8.57
C VAL A 21 9.60 10.97 9.19
N ALA A 22 10.50 11.51 8.36
CA ALA A 22 11.86 11.90 8.71
C ALA A 22 11.98 12.94 9.85
N THR A 23 10.89 13.56 10.29
CA THR A 23 10.90 14.62 11.29
C THR A 23 10.68 14.15 12.72
N ASP A 24 10.13 12.96 12.96
CA ASP A 24 10.01 12.44 14.33
C ASP A 24 9.86 10.92 14.31
N LYS A 25 10.83 10.19 14.87
CA LYS A 25 10.90 8.71 14.85
C LYS A 25 9.72 8.03 15.57
N ALA A 26 8.84 8.80 16.20
CA ALA A 26 7.65 8.33 16.90
C ALA A 26 6.37 8.31 16.04
N HIS A 27 6.34 8.96 14.88
CA HIS A 27 5.14 9.07 14.06
C HIS A 27 5.28 8.33 12.72
N HIS A 28 4.62 7.18 12.61
CA HIS A 28 4.48 6.47 11.35
C HIS A 28 3.26 6.98 10.57
N LYS A 29 3.45 7.26 9.28
CA LYS A 29 2.33 7.51 8.37
C LYS A 29 1.88 6.19 7.77
N VAL A 30 0.57 5.96 7.76
CA VAL A 30 -0.02 4.76 7.17
C VAL A 30 -0.75 5.13 5.88
N VAL A 31 -0.43 4.44 4.79
CA VAL A 31 -1.12 4.57 3.50
C VAL A 31 -1.75 3.23 3.14
N LYS A 32 -3.03 3.23 2.82
CA LYS A 32 -3.76 2.03 2.36
C LYS A 32 -4.14 2.18 0.89
N GLY A 33 -3.99 1.12 0.11
CA GLY A 33 -4.40 1.12 -1.28
C GLY A 33 -3.82 -0.05 -2.07
N ILE A 34 -3.90 0.00 -3.38
CA ILE A 34 -3.36 -1.03 -4.28
C ILE A 34 -2.09 -0.50 -4.91
N ILE A 35 -1.00 -1.28 -4.86
CA ILE A 35 0.25 -0.93 -5.54
C ILE A 35 0.00 -0.92 -7.04
N LYS A 36 0.30 0.20 -7.69
CA LYS A 36 0.18 0.37 -9.14
C LYS A 36 1.52 0.23 -9.84
N HIS A 37 2.59 0.71 -9.20
CA HIS A 37 3.91 0.71 -9.78
C HIS A 37 4.98 0.70 -8.69
N VAL A 38 6.10 0.00 -8.95
CA VAL A 38 7.28 -0.03 -8.08
C VAL A 38 8.50 0.20 -8.96
N THR A 39 9.27 1.23 -8.66
CA THR A 39 10.61 1.43 -9.24
C THR A 39 11.68 1.25 -8.17
N ARG A 40 12.94 1.49 -8.56
CA ARG A 40 14.05 1.55 -7.61
C ARG A 40 13.88 2.63 -6.55
N ASN A 41 13.21 3.74 -6.88
CA ASN A 41 13.22 4.95 -6.06
C ASN A 41 11.86 5.26 -5.45
N PHE A 42 10.77 4.74 -6.00
CA PHE A 42 9.44 5.05 -5.50
C PHE A 42 8.44 3.90 -5.63
N ILE A 43 7.41 3.97 -4.80
CA ILE A 43 6.22 3.11 -4.85
C ILE A 43 5.00 4.00 -5.10
N GLU A 44 4.18 3.66 -6.10
CA GLU A 44 2.90 4.29 -6.39
C GLU A 44 1.75 3.42 -5.90
N VAL A 45 0.86 4.01 -5.11
CA VAL A 45 -0.31 3.34 -4.52
C VAL A 45 -1.57 4.12 -4.90
N GLY A 46 -2.54 3.43 -5.50
CA GLY A 46 -3.87 3.99 -5.77
C GLY A 46 -4.78 3.82 -4.56
N ARG A 47 -5.40 4.90 -4.09
CA ARG A 47 -6.33 4.90 -2.93
C ARG A 47 -7.77 4.69 -3.38
N ALA A 48 -8.54 3.93 -2.61
CA ALA A 48 -9.90 3.53 -2.97
C ALA A 48 -10.98 4.58 -2.62
N ALA A 49 -10.70 5.55 -1.76
CA ALA A 49 -11.73 6.44 -1.21
C ALA A 49 -12.15 7.58 -2.14
N THR A 50 -11.28 7.99 -3.07
CA THR A 50 -11.53 9.07 -4.03
C THR A 50 -10.77 8.70 -5.31
N GLY A 51 -11.49 8.42 -6.40
CA GLY A 51 -11.02 7.67 -7.58
C GLY A 51 -9.80 8.18 -8.36
N ASP A 52 -9.13 9.24 -7.89
CA ASP A 52 -7.95 9.85 -8.50
C ASP A 52 -6.78 10.11 -7.52
N GLU A 53 -6.89 9.75 -6.24
CA GLU A 53 -5.78 9.97 -5.31
C GLU A 53 -4.70 8.89 -5.44
N LYS A 54 -3.65 9.25 -6.17
CA LYS A 54 -2.38 8.53 -6.18
C LYS A 54 -1.50 9.02 -5.04
N ALA A 55 -0.93 8.09 -4.28
CA ALA A 55 0.14 8.38 -3.34
C ALA A 55 1.45 7.81 -3.90
N GLN A 56 2.44 8.68 -4.05
CA GLN A 56 3.82 8.31 -4.37
C GLN A 56 4.69 8.53 -3.15
N MET A 57 5.57 7.59 -2.85
CA MET A 57 6.50 7.65 -1.71
C MET A 57 7.84 7.02 -2.09
N GLY A 58 8.92 7.48 -1.43
CA GLY A 58 10.24 6.91 -1.62
C GLY A 58 10.29 5.45 -1.19
N THR A 59 11.01 4.60 -1.92
CA THR A 59 11.24 3.20 -1.51
C THR A 59 12.01 3.10 -0.19
N ASP A 60 12.84 4.09 0.11
CA ASP A 60 13.61 4.26 1.34
C ASP A 60 12.78 4.77 2.53
N GLU A 61 11.65 5.42 2.27
CA GLU A 61 10.71 5.89 3.29
C GLU A 61 9.76 4.76 3.77
N VAL A 62 9.56 3.73 2.95
CA VAL A 62 8.65 2.62 3.25
C VAL A 62 9.35 1.58 4.10
N ARG A 63 8.90 1.45 5.35
CA ARG A 63 9.45 0.50 6.30
C ARG A 63 8.87 -0.90 6.15
N VAL A 64 7.54 -0.99 6.01
CA VAL A 64 6.82 -2.26 5.93
C VAL A 64 5.65 -2.14 4.95
N ILE A 65 5.45 -3.21 4.16
CA ILE A 65 4.28 -3.40 3.32
C ILE A 65 3.53 -4.62 3.83
N ILE A 66 2.28 -4.43 4.22
CA ILE A 66 1.42 -5.46 4.79
C ILE A 66 0.29 -5.75 3.80
N PRO A 67 0.26 -6.93 3.16
CA PRO A 67 -0.90 -7.38 2.40
C PRO A 67 -2.12 -7.50 3.31
N MET A 68 -3.23 -6.87 2.92
CA MET A 68 -4.51 -6.95 3.61
C MET A 68 -5.34 -8.03 2.93
N GLU A 69 -5.22 -9.26 3.43
CA GLU A 69 -6.14 -10.32 3.03
C GLU A 69 -7.54 -10.03 3.58
N LYS A 70 -8.58 -10.33 2.80
CA LYS A 70 -9.96 -10.28 3.30
C LYS A 70 -10.13 -11.42 4.31
N ILE A 71 -10.09 -11.10 5.60
CA ILE A 71 -10.29 -12.09 6.67
C ILE A 71 -11.77 -12.52 6.74
N ALA A 72 -12.72 -11.65 6.39
CA ALA A 72 -14.15 -11.97 6.23
C ALA A 72 -14.89 -10.90 5.39
N GLU A 73 -15.91 -11.31 4.64
CA GLU A 73 -16.87 -10.41 3.99
C GLU A 73 -18.06 -10.18 4.93
N VAL A 74 -18.22 -8.95 5.44
CA VAL A 74 -19.36 -8.59 6.30
C VAL A 74 -20.51 -8.14 5.41
N ILE A 75 -21.46 -9.04 5.17
CA ILE A 75 -22.71 -8.75 4.45
C ILE A 75 -23.74 -8.26 5.47
N TYR A 76 -24.13 -7.00 5.38
CA TYR A 76 -25.29 -6.50 6.11
C TYR A 76 -26.57 -6.85 5.31
N SER A 77 -27.32 -7.86 5.74
CA SER A 77 -28.68 -8.08 5.24
C SER A 77 -29.63 -7.09 5.91
N LYS A 78 -30.42 -6.37 5.10
CA LYS A 78 -31.59 -5.61 5.58
C LYS A 78 -32.74 -6.56 5.92
#